data_AF-A0A3B8JPD9-F1
#
_entry.id   AF-A0A3B8JPD9-F1
#
_cell.length_a   1.000
_cell.length_b   1.000
_cell.length_c   1.000
_cell.angle_alpha   90.00
_cell.angle_beta   90.00
_cell.angle_gamma   90.00
#
_symmetry.space_group_name_H-M   'P 1'
#
loop_
_entity.id
_entity.type
_entity.pdbx_description
1 polymer ?
#
loop_
_entity_poly.entity_id
_entity_poly.type
_entity_poly.pdbx_seq_one_letter_code
_entity_poly.pdbx_strand_id
1 'polypeptide(L)'
;FGKHWQDESWHEVLRLIAGMIDTSFASEIIDYLIEQKGEAKKFSNLFLAAKCLEEVRTCSVLGTTAIQLLNQLKDLTQYDLNYSYEWWAEEARLVREIRTQAVAAVVTSWKDSPDTLPWLKICALSDDHRDVRQAAVKELARSWKD
;
A
#
# COMPACT_ATOMS: atom_id res chain seq x y z
N PHE A 1 18.86 5.34 -1.19
CA PHE A 1 17.39 5.52 -1.25
C PHE A 1 17.03 7.01 -1.35
N GLY A 2 17.41 7.86 -0.39
CA GLY A 2 17.55 9.33 -0.57
C GLY A 2 16.36 10.03 -1.26
N LYS A 3 16.61 11.04 -2.09
CA LYS A 3 15.54 11.71 -2.87
C LYS A 3 14.98 10.85 -4.02
N HIS A 4 15.59 9.69 -4.31
CA HIS A 4 15.24 8.87 -5.48
C HIS A 4 13.87 8.20 -5.37
N TRP A 5 13.34 7.98 -4.16
CA TRP A 5 11.95 7.49 -4.03
C TRP A 5 10.92 8.49 -4.58
N GLN A 6 11.26 9.78 -4.66
CA GLN A 6 10.38 10.82 -5.20
C GLN A 6 10.37 10.84 -6.73
N ASP A 7 11.31 10.14 -7.37
CA ASP A 7 11.47 10.05 -8.82
C ASP A 7 10.98 8.67 -9.28
N GLU A 8 9.87 8.64 -10.01
CA GLU A 8 9.25 7.40 -10.48
C GLU A 8 10.18 6.58 -11.39
N SER A 9 11.13 7.22 -12.08
CA SER A 9 12.09 6.50 -12.94
C SER A 9 13.02 5.58 -12.14
N TRP A 10 13.20 5.88 -10.84
CA TRP A 10 14.01 5.08 -9.93
C TRP A 10 13.25 3.96 -9.25
N HIS A 11 11.92 3.90 -9.35
CA HIS A 11 11.11 2.90 -8.65
C HIS A 11 11.45 1.48 -9.11
N GLU A 12 11.64 1.28 -10.41
CA GLU A 12 12.03 -0.02 -10.98
C GLU A 12 13.41 -0.45 -10.48
N VAL A 13 14.36 0.49 -10.45
CA VAL A 13 15.71 0.24 -9.94
C VAL A 13 15.66 -0.16 -8.47
N LEU A 14 14.87 0.54 -7.65
CA LEU A 14 14.71 0.22 -6.23
C LEU A 14 14.05 -1.14 -6.00
N ARG A 15 13.04 -1.52 -6.80
CA ARG A 15 12.42 -2.86 -6.76
C ARG A 15 13.43 -3.96 -7.08
N LEU A 16 14.15 -3.83 -8.19
CA LEU A 16 15.14 -4.84 -8.62
C LEU A 16 16.24 -5.03 -7.57
N ILE A 17 16.73 -3.92 -7.01
CA ILE A 17 17.71 -3.94 -5.92
C ILE A 17 17.15 -4.67 -4.68
N ALA A 18 15.89 -4.42 -4.30
CA ALA A 18 15.26 -5.11 -3.18
C ALA A 18 15.11 -6.62 -3.42
N GLY A 19 14.83 -7.05 -4.65
CA GLY A 19 14.69 -8.46 -5.00
C GLY A 19 16.01 -9.24 -5.18
N MET A 20 17.11 -8.56 -5.53
CA MET A 20 18.36 -9.22 -5.94
C MET A 20 19.45 -9.29 -4.86
N ILE A 21 19.45 -8.40 -3.85
CA ILE A 21 20.64 -8.19 -3.00
C ILE A 21 20.62 -9.00 -1.69
N ASP A 22 19.70 -8.70 -0.78
CA ASP A 22 19.58 -9.40 0.51
C ASP A 22 18.27 -9.00 1.22
N THR A 23 17.68 -9.92 2.00
CA THR A 23 16.46 -9.65 2.77
C THR A 23 16.62 -8.48 3.75
N SER A 24 17.82 -8.31 4.33
CA SER A 24 18.11 -7.26 5.30
C SER A 24 18.19 -5.88 4.63
N PHE A 25 18.72 -5.82 3.41
CA PHE A 25 18.77 -4.58 2.65
C PHE A 25 17.38 -4.12 2.20
N ALA A 26 16.50 -5.06 1.85
CA ALA A 26 15.11 -4.74 1.58
C ALA A 26 14.38 -4.22 2.83
N SER A 27 14.69 -4.74 4.04
CA SER A 27 14.19 -4.18 5.30
C SER A 27 14.56 -2.71 5.44
N GLU A 28 15.85 -2.38 5.24
CA GLU A 28 16.34 -1.01 5.37
C GLU A 28 15.67 -0.03 4.40
N ILE A 29 15.41 -0.47 3.16
CA ILE A 29 14.65 0.31 2.18
C ILE A 29 13.24 0.58 2.69
N ILE A 30 12.56 -0.47 3.15
CA ILE A 30 11.17 -0.40 3.57
C ILE A 30 11.06 0.48 4.82
N ASP A 31 11.91 0.28 5.83
CA ASP A 31 11.99 1.11 7.04
C ASP A 31 12.18 2.57 6.66
N TYR A 32 13.16 2.87 5.79
CA TYR A 32 13.40 4.22 5.33
C TYR A 32 12.18 4.85 4.65
N LEU A 33 11.45 4.09 3.81
CA LEU A 33 10.29 4.57 3.07
C LEU A 33 9.08 4.83 3.97
N ILE A 34 8.85 3.99 4.98
CA ILE A 34 7.75 4.11 5.95
C ILE A 34 7.89 5.39 6.79
N GLU A 35 9.12 5.82 7.08
CA GLU A 35 9.40 7.03 7.86
C GLU A 35 9.22 8.34 7.07
N GLN A 36 9.05 8.27 5.74
CA GLN A 36 8.92 9.48 4.93
C GLN A 36 7.53 10.10 5.01
N LYS A 37 7.48 11.43 5.00
CA LYS A 37 6.23 12.20 4.82
C LYS A 37 5.75 12.10 3.37
N GLY A 38 4.94 11.08 3.10
CA GLY A 38 4.47 10.69 1.77
C GLY A 38 3.36 11.53 1.16
N GLU A 39 2.62 12.29 1.97
CA GLU A 39 1.36 12.93 1.54
C GLU A 39 1.53 13.86 0.31
N ALA A 40 2.59 14.68 0.30
CA ALA A 40 2.90 15.56 -0.83
C ALA A 40 3.23 14.82 -2.14
N LYS A 41 3.50 13.51 -2.05
CA LYS A 41 3.79 12.60 -3.16
C LYS A 41 2.75 11.47 -3.24
N LYS A 42 1.53 11.72 -2.76
CA LYS A 42 0.40 10.77 -2.80
C LYS A 42 0.73 9.42 -2.16
N PHE A 43 1.57 9.41 -1.12
CA PHE A 43 2.04 8.21 -0.43
C PHE A 43 2.78 7.19 -1.33
N SER A 44 3.41 7.67 -2.41
CA SER A 44 4.20 6.82 -3.32
C SER A 44 5.32 6.06 -2.61
N ASN A 45 5.85 6.59 -1.51
CA ASN A 45 6.79 5.91 -0.62
C ASN A 45 6.21 4.60 -0.06
N LEU A 46 4.97 4.60 0.43
CA LEU A 46 4.34 3.41 1.02
C LEU A 46 3.98 2.38 -0.04
N PHE A 47 3.50 2.82 -1.20
CA PHE A 47 3.22 1.91 -2.32
C PHE A 47 4.51 1.32 -2.91
N LEU A 48 5.59 2.10 -2.97
CA LEU A 48 6.90 1.58 -3.35
C LEU A 48 7.42 0.57 -2.34
N ALA A 49 7.26 0.85 -1.03
CA ALA A 49 7.65 -0.09 0.02
C ALA A 49 6.92 -1.42 -0.10
N ALA A 50 5.61 -1.40 -0.41
CA ALA A 50 4.83 -2.61 -0.66
C ALA A 50 5.35 -3.40 -1.87
N LYS A 51 5.71 -2.70 -2.95
CA LYS A 51 6.32 -3.32 -4.13
C LYS A 51 7.70 -3.92 -3.84
N CYS A 52 8.53 -3.25 -3.03
CA CYS A 52 9.80 -3.82 -2.59
C CYS A 52 9.60 -5.09 -1.75
N LEU A 53 8.56 -5.11 -0.90
CA LEU A 53 8.21 -6.29 -0.10
C LEU A 53 7.79 -7.48 -0.97
N GLU A 54 7.04 -7.24 -2.05
CA GLU A 54 6.63 -8.27 -3.02
C GLU A 54 7.82 -8.98 -3.68
N GLU A 55 8.89 -8.25 -3.99
CA GLU A 55 10.10 -8.84 -4.60
C GLU A 55 10.85 -9.77 -3.64
N VAL A 56 10.64 -9.62 -2.33
CA VAL A 56 11.30 -10.43 -1.30
C VAL A 56 10.48 -11.69 -1.04
N ARG A 57 10.83 -12.78 -1.74
CA ARG A 57 10.15 -14.09 -1.66
C ARG A 57 10.03 -14.69 -0.25
N THR A 58 10.82 -14.24 0.73
CA THR A 58 10.88 -14.80 2.09
C THR A 58 10.41 -13.78 3.13
N CYS A 59 9.09 -13.62 3.24
CA CYS A 59 8.42 -12.63 4.10
C CYS A 59 8.61 -12.89 5.62
N SER A 60 9.15 -14.05 6.04
CA SER A 60 9.24 -14.43 7.46
C SER A 60 10.23 -13.62 8.30
N VAL A 61 11.18 -12.90 7.68
CA VAL A 61 12.23 -12.12 8.39
C VAL A 61 11.79 -10.66 8.64
N LEU A 62 10.80 -10.15 7.89
CA LEU A 62 10.39 -8.75 7.90
C LEU A 62 9.28 -8.43 8.91
N GLY A 63 9.02 -9.33 9.86
CA GLY A 63 7.78 -9.33 10.66
C GLY A 63 7.36 -7.96 11.19
N THR A 64 8.25 -7.23 11.87
CA THR A 64 7.92 -5.92 12.45
C THR A 64 7.66 -4.84 11.40
N THR A 65 8.57 -4.69 10.45
CA THR A 65 8.51 -3.69 9.38
C THR A 65 7.33 -3.92 8.45
N ALA A 66 7.07 -5.18 8.08
CA ALA A 66 5.93 -5.56 7.25
C ALA A 66 4.60 -5.31 7.96
N ILE A 67 4.51 -5.57 9.27
CA ILE A 67 3.31 -5.25 10.07
C ILE A 67 3.09 -3.72 10.13
N GLN A 68 4.15 -2.94 10.33
CA GLN A 68 4.06 -1.48 10.32
C GLN A 68 3.57 -0.96 8.97
N LEU A 69 4.13 -1.45 7.86
CA LEU A 69 3.69 -1.08 6.52
C LEU A 69 2.22 -1.46 6.28
N LEU A 70 1.83 -2.68 6.69
CA LEU A 70 0.45 -3.16 6.57
C LEU A 70 -0.53 -2.23 7.30
N ASN A 71 -0.20 -1.81 8.52
CA ASN A 71 -1.05 -0.92 9.31
C ASN A 71 -1.15 0.46 8.66
N GLN A 72 -0.04 1.04 8.19
CA GLN A 72 -0.09 2.33 7.50
C GLN A 72 -0.91 2.27 6.21
N LEU A 73 -0.78 1.20 5.42
CA LEU A 73 -1.62 1.00 4.24
C LEU A 73 -3.10 0.83 4.61
N LYS A 74 -3.42 0.14 5.72
CA LYS A 74 -4.80 0.08 6.22
C LYS A 74 -5.31 1.46 6.64
N ASP A 75 -4.50 2.27 7.31
CA ASP A 75 -4.86 3.64 7.69
C ASP A 75 -5.13 4.51 6.45
N LEU A 76 -4.39 4.32 5.36
CA LEU A 76 -4.65 5.02 4.09
C LEU A 76 -6.03 4.72 3.49
N THR A 77 -6.69 3.63 3.85
CA THR A 77 -8.07 3.37 3.40
C THR A 77 -9.06 4.38 3.99
N GLN A 78 -8.72 4.98 5.14
CA GLN A 78 -9.52 6.02 5.80
C GLN A 78 -8.92 7.42 5.58
N TYR A 79 -7.90 7.56 4.74
CA TYR A 79 -7.25 8.84 4.47
C TYR A 79 -8.26 9.87 3.96
N ASP A 80 -8.23 11.07 4.50
CA ASP A 80 -8.99 12.21 3.97
C ASP A 80 -8.18 13.51 4.15
N LEU A 81 -8.54 14.54 3.39
CA LEU A 81 -7.92 15.85 3.49
C LEU A 81 -8.54 16.63 4.67
N ASN A 82 -7.71 17.38 5.40
CA ASN A 82 -8.15 18.17 6.56
C ASN A 82 -8.88 19.48 6.19
N TYR A 83 -9.45 19.55 4.99
CA TYR A 83 -10.26 20.66 4.52
C TYR A 83 -11.36 20.14 3.61
N SER A 84 -12.49 20.84 3.57
CA SER A 84 -13.59 20.48 2.69
C SER A 84 -13.21 20.73 1.22
N TYR A 85 -13.51 19.75 0.37
CA TYR A 85 -13.36 19.84 -1.07
C TYR A 85 -14.64 19.38 -1.76
N GLU A 86 -14.84 19.85 -2.99
CA GLU A 86 -15.98 19.44 -3.80
C GLU A 86 -15.80 18.01 -4.32
N TRP A 87 -16.89 17.26 -4.43
CA TRP A 87 -16.86 15.85 -4.85
C TRP A 87 -16.37 15.64 -6.29
N TRP A 88 -16.40 16.70 -7.12
CA TRP A 88 -15.87 16.72 -8.49
C TRP A 88 -14.47 17.34 -8.60
N ALA A 89 -13.89 17.81 -7.49
CA ALA A 89 -12.56 18.40 -7.50
C ALA A 89 -11.48 17.32 -7.66
N GLU A 90 -10.27 17.76 -7.99
CA GLU A 90 -9.13 16.84 -8.17
C GLU A 90 -8.74 16.17 -6.84
N GLU A 91 -8.97 16.85 -5.72
CA GLU A 91 -8.85 16.37 -4.35
C GLU A 91 -9.69 15.11 -4.12
N ALA A 92 -10.96 15.12 -4.54
CA ALA A 92 -11.86 13.97 -4.41
C ALA A 92 -11.39 12.78 -5.26
N ARG A 93 -10.72 13.05 -6.38
CA ARG A 93 -10.09 12.01 -7.21
C ARG A 93 -8.84 11.45 -6.53
N LEU A 94 -8.00 12.33 -5.98
CA LEU A 94 -6.77 11.98 -5.29
C LEU A 94 -7.03 11.12 -4.05
N VAL A 95 -7.98 11.52 -3.20
CA VAL A 95 -8.35 10.76 -1.99
C VAL A 95 -8.84 9.37 -2.37
N ARG A 96 -9.75 9.28 -3.35
CA ARG A 96 -10.24 8.00 -3.89
C ARG A 96 -9.13 7.14 -4.44
N GLU A 97 -8.19 7.73 -5.18
CA GLU A 97 -7.03 7.03 -5.73
C GLU A 97 -6.17 6.45 -4.61
N ILE A 98 -5.83 7.21 -3.59
CA ILE A 98 -5.04 6.75 -2.43
C ILE A 98 -5.73 5.59 -1.72
N ARG A 99 -7.02 5.75 -1.37
CA ARG A 99 -7.79 4.72 -0.66
C ARG A 99 -7.88 3.41 -1.45
N THR A 100 -8.18 3.50 -2.75
CA THR A 100 -8.31 2.30 -3.58
C THR A 100 -6.97 1.63 -3.89
N GLN A 101 -5.89 2.40 -4.05
CA GLN A 101 -4.53 1.85 -4.15
C GLN A 101 -4.09 1.16 -2.87
N ALA A 102 -4.45 1.70 -1.70
CA ALA A 102 -4.17 1.08 -0.41
C ALA A 102 -4.82 -0.30 -0.28
N VAL A 103 -6.10 -0.44 -0.65
CA VAL A 103 -6.79 -1.74 -0.68
C VAL A 103 -6.05 -2.73 -1.58
N ALA A 104 -5.70 -2.33 -2.80
CA ALA A 104 -4.99 -3.18 -3.73
C ALA A 104 -3.61 -3.61 -3.18
N ALA A 105 -2.84 -2.68 -2.64
CA ALA A 105 -1.50 -2.94 -2.10
C ALA A 105 -1.51 -3.94 -0.92
N VAL A 106 -2.53 -3.86 -0.05
CA VAL A 106 -2.69 -4.83 1.05
C VAL A 106 -2.99 -6.23 0.49
N VAL A 107 -3.91 -6.32 -0.48
CA VAL A 107 -4.28 -7.61 -1.08
C VAL A 107 -3.12 -8.23 -1.85
N THR A 108 -2.37 -7.45 -2.62
CA THR A 108 -1.24 -7.98 -3.41
C THR A 108 -0.11 -8.48 -2.53
N SER A 109 0.22 -7.75 -1.46
CA SER A 109 1.42 -8.06 -0.67
C SER A 109 1.16 -9.01 0.51
N TRP A 110 -0.09 -9.15 0.96
CA TRP A 110 -0.46 -10.04 2.07
C TRP A 110 -1.60 -11.02 1.72
N LYS A 111 -1.78 -11.37 0.44
CA LYS A 111 -2.87 -12.27 0.00
C LYS A 111 -2.96 -13.56 0.83
N ASP A 112 -1.82 -14.18 1.10
CA ASP A 112 -1.74 -15.48 1.78
C ASP A 112 -1.76 -15.36 3.31
N SER A 113 -1.81 -14.13 3.84
CA SER A 113 -2.02 -13.91 5.27
C SER A 113 -3.46 -14.29 5.66
N PRO A 114 -3.66 -15.05 6.76
CA PRO A 114 -4.99 -15.46 7.21
C PRO A 114 -5.90 -14.27 7.56
N ASP A 115 -5.32 -13.11 7.89
CA ASP A 115 -6.05 -11.93 8.31
C ASP A 115 -6.51 -11.03 7.15
N THR A 116 -5.96 -11.24 5.94
CA THR A 116 -6.25 -10.37 4.79
C THR A 116 -7.66 -10.57 4.25
N LEU A 117 -8.11 -11.81 4.09
CA LEU A 117 -9.46 -12.10 3.59
C LEU A 117 -10.57 -11.62 4.55
N PRO A 118 -10.50 -11.87 5.88
CA PRO A 118 -11.45 -11.30 6.83
C PRO A 118 -11.51 -9.78 6.79
N TRP A 119 -10.34 -9.12 6.78
CA TRP A 119 -10.26 -7.66 6.67
C TRP A 119 -10.91 -7.14 5.39
N LEU A 120 -10.61 -7.75 4.23
CA LEU A 120 -11.16 -7.33 2.94
C LEU A 120 -12.68 -7.49 2.86
N LYS A 121 -13.24 -8.54 3.50
CA LYS A 121 -14.69 -8.74 3.63
C LYS A 121 -15.35 -7.63 4.45
N ILE A 122 -14.73 -7.23 5.56
CA ILE A 122 -15.22 -6.09 6.36
C ILE A 122 -15.21 -4.81 5.52
N CYS A 123 -14.12 -4.55 4.80
CA CYS A 123 -14.04 -3.39 3.90
C CYS A 123 -15.13 -3.43 2.81
N ALA A 124 -15.44 -4.59 2.24
CA ALA A 124 -16.49 -4.72 1.23
C ALA A 124 -17.91 -4.48 1.78
N LEU A 125 -18.16 -4.90 3.02
CA LEU A 125 -19.50 -4.88 3.62
C LEU A 125 -19.83 -3.54 4.31
N SER A 126 -18.88 -2.99 5.05
CA SER A 126 -19.18 -1.99 6.09
C SER A 126 -18.25 -0.78 6.10
N ASP A 127 -17.28 -0.67 5.19
CA ASP A 127 -16.43 0.53 5.14
C ASP A 127 -17.27 1.78 4.84
N ASP A 128 -16.98 2.90 5.49
CA ASP A 128 -17.73 4.15 5.30
C ASP A 128 -17.57 4.70 3.88
N HIS A 129 -16.40 4.47 3.26
CA HIS A 129 -16.06 5.02 1.96
C HIS A 129 -16.49 4.08 0.82
N ARG A 130 -17.37 4.58 -0.06
CA ARG A 130 -17.93 3.80 -1.18
C ARG A 130 -16.85 3.25 -2.11
N ASP A 131 -15.80 4.02 -2.34
CA ASP A 131 -14.67 3.63 -3.18
C ASP A 131 -13.83 2.51 -2.56
N VAL A 132 -13.63 2.51 -1.24
CA VAL A 132 -13.00 1.39 -0.51
C VAL A 132 -13.84 0.12 -0.65
N ARG A 133 -15.16 0.21 -0.40
CA ARG A 133 -16.07 -0.94 -0.61
C ARG A 133 -15.98 -1.49 -2.03
N GLN A 134 -15.98 -0.61 -3.03
CA GLN A 134 -15.89 -1.00 -4.43
C GLN A 134 -14.54 -1.66 -4.76
N ALA A 135 -13.44 -1.11 -4.27
CA ALA A 135 -12.12 -1.71 -4.44
C ALA A 135 -12.04 -3.08 -3.78
N ALA A 136 -12.57 -3.21 -2.56
CA ALA A 136 -12.59 -4.49 -1.84
C ALA A 136 -13.37 -5.57 -2.59
N VAL A 137 -14.55 -5.25 -3.13
CA VAL A 137 -15.33 -6.18 -3.98
C VAL A 137 -14.56 -6.58 -5.24
N LYS A 138 -13.90 -5.61 -5.90
CA LYS A 138 -13.08 -5.90 -7.09
C LYS A 138 -11.91 -6.83 -6.77
N GLU A 139 -11.21 -6.58 -5.66
CA GLU A 139 -10.07 -7.39 -5.26
C GLU A 139 -10.49 -8.79 -4.77
N LEU A 140 -11.63 -8.91 -4.08
CA LEU A 140 -12.24 -10.22 -3.78
C LEU A 140 -12.48 -11.03 -5.05
N ALA A 141 -13.13 -10.43 -6.04
CA ALA A 141 -13.43 -11.08 -7.31
C ALA A 141 -12.18 -11.39 -8.16
N ARG A 142 -11.07 -10.70 -7.93
CA ARG A 142 -9.81 -10.93 -8.65
C ARG A 142 -8.96 -12.02 -8.01
N SER A 143 -8.83 -11.97 -6.69
CA SER A 143 -7.81 -12.71 -5.95
C SER A 143 -8.33 -14.01 -5.33
N TRP A 144 -9.64 -14.11 -5.08
CA TRP A 144 -10.32 -15.31 -4.54
C TRP A 144 -11.43 -15.75 -5.49
N LYS A 145 -11.02 -16.11 -6.71
CA LYS A 145 -11.87 -16.85 -7.64
C LYS A 145 -11.84 -18.31 -7.22
N ASP A 146 -12.96 -18.80 -6.71
CA ASP A 146 -13.24 -20.23 -6.70
C ASP A 146 -13.51 -20.73 -8.13
#